data_AF-A0A9X1MF21-F1
#
_entry.id   AF-A0A9X1MF21-F1
#
_cell.length_a   1.000
_cell.length_b   1.000
_cell.length_c   1.000
_cell.angle_alpha   90.00
_cell.angle_beta   90.00
_cell.angle_gamma   90.00
#
_symmetry.space_group_name_H-M   'P 1'
#
loop_
_entity.id
_entity.type
_entity.pdbx_description
1 polymer ?
#
loop_
_entity_poly.entity_id
_entity_poly.type
_entity_poly.pdbx_seq_one_letter_code
_entity_poly.pdbx_strand_id
1 'polypeptide(L)'
;MSSASRQELEDQIRRRTQAAARLLTPVQAANLVNGVAAAEREAESWEEIKASEQLERDLHERYPEYFEAAEAVRDGEARADLPRFRAWGREQRRLAREADGWLAGNAARIRTIGGVLLGAALLAKPFDLISSEVFGAAAAVAAALLVLGTQLLKKRRSPLWNGVFADPKMASAYVWGCASRAAATALIRTREPDAGAWETNMLQIEAMWDRRTCRSELFAEEDYSGIRYTSA
;
A
#
# COMPACT_ATOMS: atom_id res chain seq x y z
N MET A 1 22.30 27.02 -18.44
CA MET A 1 21.58 27.58 -17.28
C MET A 1 22.53 27.77 -16.12
N SER A 2 22.33 28.80 -15.31
CA SER A 2 23.14 29.06 -14.10
C SER A 2 22.86 28.01 -13.03
N SER A 3 23.87 27.57 -12.27
CA SER A 3 23.68 26.69 -11.11
C SER A 3 22.72 27.28 -10.07
N ALA A 4 22.62 28.62 -10.01
CA ALA A 4 21.71 29.33 -9.13
C ALA A 4 20.23 29.10 -9.46
N SER A 5 19.86 28.97 -10.75
CA SER A 5 18.46 28.75 -11.14
C SER A 5 18.00 27.32 -10.86
N ARG A 6 18.91 26.34 -10.95
CA ARG A 6 18.64 24.93 -10.59
C ARG A 6 18.41 24.78 -9.09
N GLN A 7 19.27 25.38 -8.26
CA GLN A 7 19.12 25.33 -6.81
C GLN A 7 17.81 25.99 -6.35
N GLU A 8 17.45 27.13 -6.93
CA GLU A 8 16.20 27.82 -6.61
C GLU A 8 14.96 26.98 -6.97
N LEU A 9 15.01 26.23 -8.08
CA LEU A 9 13.95 25.32 -8.49
C LEU A 9 13.81 24.14 -7.51
N GLU A 10 14.92 23.50 -7.16
CA GLU A 10 14.95 22.41 -6.17
C GLU A 10 14.40 22.86 -4.82
N ASP A 11 14.77 24.04 -4.33
CA ASP A 11 14.30 24.56 -3.04
C ASP A 11 12.79 24.87 -3.05
N GLN A 12 12.23 25.25 -4.20
CA GLN A 12 10.80 25.49 -4.34
C GLN A 12 10.00 24.19 -4.39
N ILE A 13 10.48 23.20 -5.15
CA ILE A 13 9.90 21.86 -5.15
C ILE A 13 9.98 21.29 -3.73
N ARG A 14 11.16 21.31 -3.09
CA ARG A 14 11.37 20.80 -1.73
C ARG A 14 10.39 21.38 -0.72
N ARG A 15 10.20 22.71 -0.70
CA ARG A 15 9.26 23.35 0.23
C ARG A 15 7.82 22.84 0.03
N ARG A 16 7.36 22.75 -1.22
CA ARG A 16 6.02 22.22 -1.56
C ARG A 16 5.90 20.74 -1.19
N THR A 17 6.88 19.93 -1.55
CA THR A 17 6.91 18.49 -1.25
C THR A 17 6.90 18.24 0.25
N GLN A 18 7.72 18.95 1.03
CA GLN A 18 7.78 18.82 2.48
C GLN A 18 6.46 19.21 3.15
N ALA A 19 5.83 20.31 2.70
CA ALA A 19 4.53 20.75 3.21
C ALA A 19 3.44 19.68 3.02
N ALA A 20 3.53 18.88 1.95
CA ALA A 20 2.55 17.87 1.61
C ALA A 20 2.87 16.49 2.24
N ALA A 21 4.11 16.01 2.14
CA ALA A 21 4.48 14.63 2.47
C ALA A 21 4.84 14.38 3.94
N ARG A 22 5.34 15.39 4.67
CA ARG A 22 5.76 15.24 6.08
C ARG A 22 4.60 14.93 7.03
N LEU A 23 3.41 15.42 6.69
CA LEU A 23 2.21 15.28 7.50
C LEU A 23 1.37 14.06 7.12
N LEU A 24 1.81 13.26 6.15
CA LEU A 24 1.08 12.05 5.79
C LEU A 24 1.03 11.08 6.96
N THR A 25 -0.18 10.61 7.23
CA THR A 25 -0.43 9.48 8.12
C THR A 25 0.04 8.18 7.47
N PRO A 26 0.31 7.12 8.26
CA PRO A 26 0.61 5.79 7.73
C PRO A 26 -0.47 5.27 6.77
N VAL A 27 -1.75 5.52 7.06
CA VAL A 27 -2.87 5.13 6.18
C VAL A 27 -2.77 5.81 4.82
N GLN A 28 -2.54 7.12 4.79
CA GLN A 28 -2.42 7.86 3.52
C GLN A 28 -1.18 7.45 2.72
N ALA A 29 -0.06 7.19 3.40
CA ALA A 29 1.14 6.67 2.77
C ALA A 29 0.93 5.25 2.22
N ALA A 30 0.22 4.39 2.95
CA ALA A 30 -0.15 3.07 2.47
C ALA A 30 -1.09 3.16 1.27
N ASN A 31 -2.11 4.04 1.31
CA ASN A 31 -3.02 4.28 0.20
C ASN A 31 -2.32 4.75 -1.09
N LEU A 32 -1.26 5.57 -0.99
CA LEU A 32 -0.45 5.92 -2.15
C LEU A 32 0.15 4.68 -2.83
N VAL A 33 0.68 3.75 -2.05
CA VAL A 33 1.37 2.56 -2.58
C VAL A 33 0.36 1.47 -2.99
N ASN A 34 -0.67 1.26 -2.19
CA ASN A 34 -1.67 0.20 -2.35
C ASN A 34 -2.80 0.57 -3.30
N GLY A 35 -3.19 1.85 -3.36
CA GLY A 35 -4.20 2.37 -4.27
C GLY A 35 -3.81 2.20 -5.73
N VAL A 36 -2.51 2.15 -6.01
CA VAL A 36 -1.94 1.77 -7.32
C VAL A 36 -2.35 0.34 -7.70
N ALA A 37 -2.20 -0.62 -6.79
CA ALA A 37 -2.50 -2.03 -7.08
C ALA A 37 -4.00 -2.31 -7.30
N ALA A 38 -4.90 -1.42 -6.85
CA ALA A 38 -6.33 -1.48 -7.18
C ALA A 38 -6.61 -0.81 -8.53
N ALA A 39 -6.07 0.39 -8.77
CA ALA A 39 -6.20 1.09 -10.05
C ALA A 39 -5.66 0.27 -11.23
N GLU A 40 -4.54 -0.44 -11.05
CA GLU A 40 -3.92 -1.30 -12.06
C GLU A 40 -4.64 -2.66 -12.27
N ARG A 41 -5.56 -3.08 -11.39
CA ARG A 41 -6.19 -4.42 -11.46
C ARG A 41 -7.65 -4.43 -11.92
N GLU A 42 -8.43 -3.38 -11.64
CA GLU A 42 -9.87 -3.41 -11.89
C GLU A 42 -10.35 -2.53 -13.05
N ALA A 43 -9.54 -1.57 -13.52
CA ALA A 43 -10.02 -0.57 -14.48
C ALA A 43 -9.21 -0.42 -15.77
N GLU A 44 -7.89 -0.59 -15.76
CA GLU A 44 -7.10 -0.22 -16.94
C GLU A 44 -6.76 -1.44 -17.80
N SER A 45 -7.21 -1.43 -19.05
CA SER A 45 -6.60 -2.26 -20.09
C SER A 45 -5.08 -2.00 -20.09
N TRP A 46 -4.25 -2.98 -20.43
CA TRP A 46 -2.78 -2.76 -20.56
C TRP A 46 -2.43 -1.56 -21.44
N GLU A 47 -3.33 -1.15 -22.32
CA GLU A 47 -3.24 0.02 -23.18
C GLU A 47 -3.41 1.34 -22.42
N GLU A 48 -4.29 1.40 -21.42
CA GLU A 48 -4.49 2.57 -20.55
C GLU A 48 -3.30 2.81 -19.61
N ILE A 49 -2.74 1.74 -19.02
CA ILE A 49 -1.51 1.84 -18.21
C ILE A 49 -0.38 2.40 -19.09
N LYS A 50 -0.19 1.84 -20.28
CA LYS A 50 0.84 2.33 -21.23
C LYS A 50 0.59 3.76 -21.67
N ALA A 51 -0.68 4.15 -21.90
CA ALA A 51 -1.02 5.52 -22.23
C ALA A 51 -0.68 6.47 -21.08
N SER A 52 -0.96 6.08 -19.83
CA SER A 52 -0.62 6.89 -18.65
C SER A 52 0.89 7.06 -18.46
N GLU A 53 1.66 5.99 -18.62
CA GLU A 53 3.13 6.05 -18.61
C GLU A 53 3.66 6.93 -19.74
N GLN A 54 3.03 6.89 -20.91
CA GLN A 54 3.41 7.73 -22.03
C GLN A 54 3.15 9.21 -21.74
N LEU A 55 2.00 9.55 -21.14
CA LEU A 55 1.70 10.93 -20.75
C LEU A 55 2.73 11.47 -19.74
N GLU A 56 3.15 10.65 -18.77
CA GLU A 56 4.22 11.03 -17.84
C GLU A 56 5.56 11.23 -18.56
N ARG A 57 5.92 10.32 -19.48
CA ARG A 57 7.15 10.42 -20.28
C ARG A 57 7.18 11.68 -21.13
N ASP A 58 6.10 11.98 -21.84
CA ASP A 58 6.03 13.18 -22.69
C ASP A 58 6.24 14.45 -21.86
N LEU A 59 5.69 14.50 -20.65
CA LEU A 59 5.86 15.64 -19.74
C LEU A 59 7.28 15.72 -19.19
N HIS A 60 7.90 14.58 -18.88
CA HIS A 60 9.32 14.48 -18.50
C HIS A 60 10.25 14.95 -19.63
N GLU A 61 9.96 14.58 -20.87
CA GLU A 61 10.72 15.02 -22.05
C GLU A 61 10.54 16.51 -22.31
N ARG A 62 9.34 17.06 -22.07
CA ARG A 62 9.07 18.48 -22.28
C ARG A 62 9.70 19.38 -21.22
N TYR A 63 9.64 18.98 -19.95
CA TYR A 63 10.10 19.79 -18.81
C TYR A 63 11.16 19.06 -17.95
N PRO A 64 12.28 18.60 -18.55
CA PRO A 64 13.24 17.73 -17.89
C PRO A 64 13.84 18.36 -16.63
N GLU A 65 14.08 19.67 -16.66
CA GLU A 65 14.67 20.42 -15.53
C GLU A 65 13.81 20.36 -14.25
N TYR A 66 12.48 20.34 -14.40
CA TYR A 66 11.55 20.25 -13.28
C TYR A 66 11.53 18.85 -12.68
N PHE A 67 11.56 17.82 -13.52
CA PHE A 67 11.54 16.42 -13.07
C PHE A 67 12.89 15.96 -12.53
N GLU A 68 14.01 16.40 -13.11
CA GLU A 68 15.34 16.19 -12.52
C GLU A 68 15.45 16.81 -11.12
N ALA A 69 14.94 18.04 -10.95
CA ALA A 69 14.89 18.69 -9.65
C ALA A 69 13.96 17.93 -8.67
N ALA A 70 12.83 17.43 -9.15
CA ALA A 70 11.92 16.60 -8.36
C ALA A 70 12.54 15.27 -7.91
N GLU A 71 13.37 14.64 -8.75
CA GLU A 71 14.12 13.43 -8.42
C GLU A 71 15.21 13.71 -7.38
N ALA A 72 15.95 14.80 -7.54
CA ALA A 72 16.95 15.22 -6.55
C ALA A 72 16.32 15.47 -5.17
N VAL A 73 15.17 16.16 -5.15
CA VAL A 73 14.37 16.37 -3.92
C VAL A 73 13.86 15.04 -3.36
N ARG A 74 13.31 14.15 -4.19
CA ARG A 74 12.86 12.81 -3.77
C ARG A 74 14.00 12.08 -3.06
N ASP A 75 15.17 12.01 -3.67
CA ASP A 75 16.29 11.21 -3.13
C ASP A 75 16.83 11.78 -1.83
N GLY A 76 16.89 13.12 -1.72
CA GLY A 76 17.26 13.80 -0.48
C GLY A 76 16.26 13.58 0.65
N GLU A 77 14.98 13.86 0.40
CA GLU A 77 13.93 13.77 1.42
C GLU A 77 13.59 12.32 1.79
N ALA A 78 13.51 11.40 0.83
CA ALA A 78 13.23 10.00 1.10
C ALA A 78 14.32 9.35 1.97
N ARG A 79 15.59 9.75 1.77
CA ARG A 79 16.71 9.31 2.61
C ARG A 79 16.63 9.94 4.01
N ALA A 80 16.32 11.23 4.10
CA ALA A 80 16.20 11.94 5.37
C ALA A 80 15.03 11.40 6.23
N ASP A 81 13.91 11.05 5.59
CA ASP A 81 12.68 10.59 6.23
C ASP A 81 12.62 9.05 6.42
N LEU A 82 13.66 8.33 5.99
CA LEU A 82 13.77 6.88 6.16
C LEU A 82 13.61 6.41 7.63
N PRO A 83 14.10 7.14 8.66
CA PRO A 83 13.84 6.78 10.06
C PRO A 83 12.34 6.69 10.40
N ARG A 84 11.49 7.57 9.85
CA ARG A 84 10.03 7.56 10.04
C ARG A 84 9.40 6.31 9.45
N PHE A 85 9.70 6.00 8.19
CA PHE A 85 9.21 4.78 7.54
C PHE A 85 9.74 3.50 8.21
N ARG A 86 10.97 3.50 8.73
CA ARG A 86 11.49 2.39 9.53
C ARG A 86 10.75 2.23 10.86
N ALA A 87 10.34 3.33 11.50
CA ALA A 87 9.52 3.29 12.70
C ALA A 87 8.15 2.68 12.41
N TRP A 88 7.50 3.11 11.33
CA TRP A 88 6.25 2.49 10.86
C TRP A 88 6.41 1.01 10.56
N GLY A 89 7.48 0.60 9.87
CA GLY A 89 7.75 -0.81 9.61
C GLY A 89 8.08 -1.64 10.87
N ARG A 90 8.61 -1.04 11.95
CA ARG A 90 8.74 -1.71 13.25
C ARG A 90 7.39 -1.88 13.91
N GLU A 91 6.55 -0.86 13.86
CA GLU A 91 5.24 -0.86 14.48
C GLU A 91 4.27 -1.82 13.76
N GLN A 92 4.30 -1.85 12.43
CA GLN A 92 3.60 -2.85 11.62
C GLN A 92 3.97 -4.27 12.08
N ARG A 93 5.27 -4.55 12.27
CA ARG A 93 5.74 -5.85 12.77
C ARG A 93 5.37 -6.11 14.24
N ARG A 94 5.31 -5.08 15.09
CA ARG A 94 4.84 -5.21 16.48
C ARG A 94 3.37 -5.64 16.49
N LEU A 95 2.51 -4.92 15.77
CA LEU A 95 1.10 -5.24 15.63
C LEU A 95 0.88 -6.63 15.03
N ALA A 96 1.70 -7.02 14.04
CA ALA A 96 1.69 -8.36 13.48
C ALA A 96 1.94 -9.42 14.57
N ARG A 97 3.01 -9.25 15.37
CA ARG A 97 3.33 -10.17 16.48
C ARG A 97 2.26 -10.21 17.56
N GLU A 98 1.66 -9.07 17.89
CA GLU A 98 0.57 -9.00 18.87
C GLU A 98 -0.70 -9.72 18.37
N ALA A 99 -0.94 -9.66 17.06
CA ALA A 99 -1.98 -10.46 16.42
C ALA A 99 -1.60 -11.96 16.33
N ASP A 100 -0.32 -12.31 16.44
CA ASP A 100 0.18 -13.69 16.40
C ASP A 100 0.10 -14.39 17.77
N GLY A 101 -1.12 -14.68 18.20
CA GLY A 101 -1.37 -15.57 19.35
C GLY A 101 -1.12 -17.05 19.02
N TRP A 102 -1.12 -17.92 20.03
CA TRP A 102 -0.98 -19.38 19.87
C TRP A 102 -1.94 -19.97 18.83
N LEU A 103 -3.18 -19.46 18.78
CA LEU A 103 -4.20 -19.86 17.80
C LEU A 103 -3.81 -19.46 16.36
N ALA A 104 -3.27 -18.25 16.17
CA ALA A 104 -2.81 -17.79 14.85
C ALA A 104 -1.59 -18.59 14.37
N GLY A 105 -0.65 -18.90 15.27
CA GLY A 105 0.49 -19.77 15.00
C GLY A 105 0.11 -21.20 14.58
N ASN A 106 -1.02 -21.70 15.07
CA ASN A 106 -1.55 -23.02 14.74
C ASN A 106 -2.70 -22.99 13.72
N ALA A 107 -2.97 -21.86 13.06
CA ALA A 107 -4.14 -21.69 12.19
C ALA A 107 -4.28 -22.77 11.11
N ALA A 108 -3.16 -23.14 10.46
CA ALA A 108 -3.13 -24.24 9.49
C ALA A 108 -3.47 -25.58 10.15
N ARG A 109 -2.93 -25.88 11.33
CA ARG A 109 -3.24 -27.10 12.08
C ARG A 109 -4.70 -27.13 12.52
N ILE A 110 -5.24 -26.02 13.01
CA ILE A 110 -6.66 -25.90 13.40
C ILE A 110 -7.58 -26.18 12.21
N ARG A 111 -7.27 -25.59 11.04
CA ARG A 111 -8.01 -25.87 9.80
C ARG A 111 -7.90 -27.34 9.39
N THR A 112 -6.70 -27.91 9.42
CA THR A 112 -6.48 -29.32 9.07
C THR A 112 -7.22 -30.26 10.01
N ILE A 113 -7.19 -30.01 11.33
CA ILE A 113 -7.93 -30.78 12.33
C ILE A 113 -9.44 -30.71 12.06
N GLY A 114 -9.97 -29.52 11.77
CA GLY A 114 -11.38 -29.37 11.37
C GLY A 114 -11.72 -30.19 10.11
N GLY A 115 -10.85 -30.18 9.10
CA GLY A 115 -11.03 -30.97 7.88
C GLY A 115 -10.98 -32.49 8.12
N VAL A 116 -10.03 -32.95 8.92
CA VAL A 116 -9.88 -34.37 9.30
C VAL A 116 -11.09 -34.84 10.11
N LEU A 117 -11.54 -34.06 11.09
CA LEU A 117 -12.72 -34.38 11.90
C LEU A 117 -13.99 -34.45 11.05
N LEU A 118 -14.16 -33.52 10.12
CA LEU A 118 -15.30 -33.54 9.19
C LEU A 118 -15.27 -34.77 8.29
N GLY A 119 -14.10 -35.10 7.73
CA GLY A 119 -13.91 -36.30 6.91
C GLY A 119 -14.18 -37.59 7.68
N ALA A 120 -13.68 -37.70 8.91
CA ALA A 120 -13.92 -38.85 9.78
C ALA A 120 -15.40 -39.01 10.14
N ALA A 121 -16.10 -37.92 10.48
CA ALA A 121 -17.53 -37.95 10.77
C ALA A 121 -18.36 -38.41 9.55
N LEU A 122 -18.02 -37.92 8.35
CA LEU A 122 -18.66 -38.32 7.09
C LEU A 122 -18.42 -39.78 6.75
N LEU A 123 -17.21 -40.31 6.99
CA LEU A 123 -16.89 -41.72 6.77
C LEU A 123 -17.51 -42.64 7.81
N ALA A 124 -17.71 -42.19 9.05
CA ALA A 124 -18.31 -42.98 10.12
C ALA A 124 -19.84 -43.12 9.99
N LYS A 125 -20.52 -42.12 9.41
CA LYS A 125 -21.98 -42.10 9.26
C LYS A 125 -22.57 -43.28 8.46
N PRO A 126 -22.05 -43.69 7.29
CA PRO A 126 -22.62 -44.81 6.53
C PRO A 126 -22.48 -46.18 7.20
N PHE A 127 -21.61 -46.32 8.19
CA PHE A 127 -21.42 -47.56 8.97
C PHE A 127 -22.14 -47.52 10.32
N ASP A 128 -22.94 -46.48 10.61
CA ASP A 128 -23.63 -46.25 11.89
C ASP A 128 -22.74 -46.39 13.13
N LEU A 129 -21.44 -46.08 12.98
CA LEU A 129 -20.46 -46.11 14.07
C LEU A 129 -20.69 -45.00 15.11
N ILE A 130 -21.50 -43.99 14.78
CA ILE A 130 -21.85 -42.85 15.62
C ILE A 130 -23.33 -42.49 15.48
N SER A 131 -23.95 -42.07 16.57
CA SER A 131 -25.35 -41.62 16.56
C SER A 131 -25.50 -40.31 15.77
N SER A 132 -26.72 -40.04 15.29
CA SER A 132 -27.03 -38.81 14.54
C SER A 132 -26.74 -37.53 15.33
N GLU A 133 -26.96 -37.55 16.65
CA GLU A 133 -26.65 -36.43 17.55
C GLU A 133 -25.14 -36.19 17.67
N VAL A 134 -24.36 -37.28 17.83
CA VAL A 134 -22.89 -37.21 17.89
C VAL A 134 -22.32 -36.77 16.55
N PHE A 135 -22.89 -37.24 15.43
CA PHE A 135 -22.52 -36.76 14.10
C PHE A 135 -22.79 -35.26 13.93
N GLY A 136 -23.97 -34.78 14.33
CA GLY A 136 -24.32 -33.36 14.25
C GLY A 136 -23.38 -32.47 15.06
N ALA A 137 -23.09 -32.85 16.31
CA ALA A 137 -22.15 -32.13 17.16
C ALA A 137 -20.71 -32.14 16.60
N ALA A 138 -20.24 -33.30 16.14
CA ALA A 138 -18.89 -33.44 15.56
C ALA A 138 -18.75 -32.61 14.27
N ALA A 139 -19.75 -32.64 13.40
CA ALA A 139 -19.77 -31.86 12.16
C ALA A 139 -19.79 -30.34 12.45
N ALA A 140 -20.57 -29.90 13.43
CA ALA A 140 -20.63 -28.49 13.83
C ALA A 140 -19.28 -28.00 14.39
N VAL A 141 -18.64 -28.76 15.28
CA VAL A 141 -17.31 -28.44 15.83
C VAL A 141 -16.25 -28.44 14.73
N ALA A 142 -16.28 -29.42 13.83
CA ALA A 142 -15.36 -29.51 12.70
C ALA A 142 -15.50 -28.31 11.74
N ALA A 143 -16.73 -27.90 11.42
CA ALA A 143 -17.02 -26.71 10.62
C ALA A 143 -16.53 -25.43 11.30
N ALA A 144 -16.77 -25.28 12.61
CA ALA A 144 -16.29 -24.14 13.39
C ALA A 144 -14.75 -24.05 13.38
N LEU A 145 -14.04 -25.16 13.52
CA LEU A 145 -12.57 -25.21 13.44
C LEU A 145 -12.06 -24.88 12.03
N LEU A 146 -12.73 -25.35 10.98
CA LEU A 146 -12.41 -24.99 9.59
C LEU A 146 -12.56 -23.49 9.34
N VAL A 147 -13.68 -22.90 9.76
CA VAL A 147 -13.94 -21.46 9.64
C VAL A 147 -12.92 -20.67 10.45
N LEU A 148 -12.71 -21.02 11.72
CA LEU A 148 -11.76 -20.35 12.59
C LEU A 148 -10.33 -20.40 12.03
N GLY A 149 -9.85 -21.58 11.65
CA GLY A 149 -8.52 -21.75 11.06
C GLY A 149 -8.36 -20.98 9.75
N THR A 150 -9.42 -20.92 8.93
CA THR A 150 -9.44 -20.12 7.69
C THR A 150 -9.39 -18.63 7.98
N GLN A 151 -10.15 -18.13 8.96
CA GLN A 151 -10.13 -16.73 9.36
C GLN A 151 -8.78 -16.31 9.94
N LEU A 152 -8.15 -17.17 10.74
CA LEU A 152 -6.80 -16.94 11.26
C LEU A 152 -5.73 -16.95 10.16
N LEU A 153 -5.85 -17.82 9.16
CA LEU A 153 -4.97 -17.82 7.99
C LEU A 153 -5.18 -16.57 7.12
N LYS A 154 -6.42 -16.10 6.93
CA LYS A 154 -6.71 -14.81 6.29
C LYS A 154 -6.07 -13.66 7.06
N LYS A 155 -6.16 -13.65 8.39
CA LYS A 155 -5.45 -12.67 9.25
C LYS A 155 -3.93 -12.74 9.11
N ARG A 156 -3.33 -13.91 8.82
CA ARG A 156 -1.88 -14.02 8.55
C ARG A 156 -1.47 -13.62 7.13
N ARG A 157 -2.39 -13.69 6.17
CA ARG A 157 -2.22 -13.07 4.86
C ARG A 157 -2.48 -11.56 4.89
N SER A 158 -2.91 -11.02 6.05
CA SER A 158 -3.02 -9.58 6.25
C SER A 158 -1.65 -8.91 6.06
N PRO A 159 -1.61 -7.74 5.41
CA PRO A 159 -0.40 -6.95 5.27
C PRO A 159 0.09 -6.30 6.57
N LEU A 160 -0.49 -6.58 7.73
CA LEU A 160 0.28 -6.45 8.98
C LEU A 160 1.60 -7.27 8.90
N TRP A 161 1.61 -8.38 8.16
CA TRP A 161 2.80 -9.24 7.99
C TRP A 161 3.68 -8.88 6.79
N ASN A 162 3.07 -8.51 5.65
CA ASN A 162 3.75 -8.27 4.37
C ASN A 162 3.43 -6.89 3.75
N GLY A 163 2.94 -5.94 4.54
CA GLY A 163 2.39 -4.67 4.05
C GLY A 163 3.44 -3.69 3.55
N VAL A 164 2.94 -2.54 3.09
CA VAL A 164 3.69 -1.47 2.41
C VAL A 164 5.01 -1.10 3.12
N PHE A 165 5.04 -1.10 4.45
CA PHE A 165 6.22 -0.71 5.23
C PHE A 165 7.20 -1.86 5.54
N ALA A 166 6.99 -3.05 4.97
CA ALA A 166 7.95 -4.15 5.04
C ALA A 166 9.27 -3.81 4.31
N ASP A 167 9.18 -3.00 3.25
CA ASP A 167 10.32 -2.31 2.63
C ASP A 167 10.20 -0.79 2.85
N PRO A 168 10.72 -0.25 3.97
CA PRO A 168 10.68 1.19 4.26
C PRO A 168 11.38 2.06 3.21
N LYS A 169 12.38 1.51 2.50
CA LYS A 169 13.14 2.28 1.52
C LYS A 169 12.30 2.50 0.28
N MET A 170 11.67 1.44 -0.22
CA MET A 170 10.74 1.51 -1.36
C MET A 170 9.55 2.41 -1.01
N ALA A 171 8.91 2.22 0.14
CA ALA A 171 7.76 3.01 0.55
C ALA A 171 8.08 4.51 0.67
N SER A 172 9.22 4.85 1.29
CA SER A 172 9.67 6.24 1.40
C SER A 172 9.93 6.85 0.01
N ALA A 173 10.71 6.18 -0.84
CA ALA A 173 11.03 6.67 -2.18
C ALA A 173 9.76 6.87 -3.03
N TYR A 174 8.79 5.98 -2.91
CA TYR A 174 7.52 6.07 -3.63
C TYR A 174 6.70 7.29 -3.20
N VAL A 175 6.43 7.43 -1.90
CA VAL A 175 5.61 8.53 -1.35
C VAL A 175 6.23 9.88 -1.67
N TRP A 176 7.54 10.04 -1.44
CA TRP A 176 8.25 11.27 -1.73
C TRP A 176 8.37 11.53 -3.23
N GLY A 177 8.42 10.49 -4.07
CA GLY A 177 8.45 10.60 -5.53
C GLY A 177 7.11 11.04 -6.12
N CYS A 178 5.98 10.60 -5.58
CA CYS A 178 4.66 11.13 -5.96
C CYS A 178 4.52 12.59 -5.53
N ALA A 179 4.93 12.93 -4.31
CA ALA A 179 4.84 14.28 -3.78
C ALA A 179 5.73 15.29 -4.54
N SER A 180 6.95 14.89 -4.91
CA SER A 180 7.87 15.78 -5.63
C SER A 180 7.45 15.98 -7.08
N ARG A 181 6.96 14.93 -7.75
CA ARG A 181 6.40 15.04 -9.11
C ARG A 181 5.16 15.94 -9.12
N ALA A 182 4.22 15.75 -8.20
CA ALA A 182 3.06 16.66 -8.08
C ALA A 182 3.47 18.11 -7.80
N ALA A 183 4.49 18.34 -6.95
CA ALA A 183 5.02 19.67 -6.70
C ALA A 183 5.67 20.32 -7.94
N ALA A 184 6.40 19.54 -8.74
CA ALA A 184 6.99 19.96 -10.00
C ALA A 184 5.91 20.30 -11.04
N THR A 185 4.91 19.43 -11.22
CA THR A 185 3.74 19.68 -12.06
C THR A 185 3.02 20.97 -11.68
N ALA A 186 2.78 21.18 -10.39
CA ALA A 186 2.17 22.42 -9.90
C ALA A 186 3.04 23.67 -10.10
N LEU A 187 4.36 23.52 -10.30
CA LEU A 187 5.24 24.65 -10.67
C LEU A 187 5.19 24.89 -12.17
N ILE A 188 5.26 23.84 -13.00
CA ILE A 188 5.11 23.92 -14.46
C ILE A 188 3.84 24.68 -14.82
N ARG A 189 2.69 24.26 -14.26
CA ARG A 189 1.39 24.92 -14.49
C ARG A 189 1.40 26.43 -14.21
N THR A 190 2.19 26.88 -13.23
CA THR A 190 2.25 28.30 -12.83
C THR A 190 3.32 29.11 -13.55
N ARG A 191 4.33 28.47 -14.13
CA ARG A 191 5.53 29.14 -14.66
C ARG A 191 5.68 29.05 -16.16
N GLU A 192 5.24 27.94 -16.73
CA GLU A 192 5.46 27.65 -18.14
C GLU A 192 4.28 28.17 -18.98
N PRO A 193 4.52 29.02 -19.99
CA PRO A 193 3.47 29.65 -20.76
C PRO A 193 2.70 28.66 -21.66
N ASP A 194 3.30 27.51 -21.98
CA ASP A 194 2.69 26.45 -22.79
C ASP A 194 2.11 25.30 -21.95
N ALA A 195 2.12 25.42 -20.61
CA ALA A 195 1.64 24.37 -19.71
C ALA A 195 0.19 23.95 -20.02
N GLY A 196 -0.65 24.88 -20.49
CA GLY A 196 -2.03 24.59 -20.87
C GLY A 196 -2.19 23.54 -21.98
N ALA A 197 -1.18 23.36 -22.85
CA ALA A 197 -1.18 22.31 -23.86
C ALA A 197 -0.94 20.91 -23.29
N TRP A 198 -0.42 20.82 -22.06
CA TRP A 198 0.00 19.59 -21.38
C TRP A 198 -0.86 19.27 -20.15
N GLU A 199 -2.01 19.92 -20.01
CA GLU A 199 -2.89 19.79 -18.84
C GLU A 199 -3.29 18.34 -18.55
N THR A 200 -3.62 17.56 -19.59
CA THR A 200 -3.95 16.13 -19.45
C THR A 200 -2.81 15.33 -18.82
N ASN A 201 -1.57 15.56 -19.26
CA ASN A 201 -0.40 14.87 -18.72
C ASN A 201 -0.13 15.28 -17.26
N MET A 202 -0.33 16.56 -16.95
CA MET A 202 -0.20 17.08 -15.59
C MET A 202 -1.24 16.48 -14.64
N LEU A 203 -2.49 16.37 -15.09
CA LEU A 203 -3.58 15.73 -14.32
C LEU A 203 -3.28 14.27 -13.99
N GLN A 204 -2.60 13.53 -14.88
CA GLN A 204 -2.21 12.15 -14.61
C GLN A 204 -1.24 12.06 -13.41
N ILE A 205 -0.25 12.94 -13.34
CA ILE A 205 0.70 12.98 -12.21
C ILE A 205 -0.01 13.40 -10.91
N GLU A 206 -0.93 14.34 -10.98
CA GLU A 206 -1.72 14.79 -9.83
C GLU A 206 -2.63 13.67 -9.32
N ALA A 207 -3.27 12.92 -10.22
CA ALA A 207 -4.08 11.77 -9.89
C ALA A 207 -3.30 10.71 -9.09
N MET A 208 -2.03 10.46 -9.41
CA MET A 208 -1.19 9.57 -8.59
C MET A 208 -1.00 10.08 -7.17
N TRP A 209 -0.79 11.38 -6.98
CA TRP A 209 -0.65 11.97 -5.65
C TRP A 209 -1.96 11.93 -4.85
N ASP A 210 -3.10 12.07 -5.53
CA ASP A 210 -4.42 12.03 -4.90
C ASP A 210 -4.86 10.63 -4.49
N ARG A 211 -4.18 9.57 -4.95
CA ARG A 211 -4.36 8.20 -4.44
C ARG A 211 -4.14 8.10 -2.92
N ARG A 212 -3.44 9.06 -2.29
CA ARG A 212 -3.29 9.13 -0.82
C ARG A 212 -4.63 9.16 -0.06
N THR A 213 -5.69 9.66 -0.69
CA THR A 213 -7.04 9.70 -0.11
C THR A 213 -7.90 8.50 -0.54
N CYS A 214 -7.47 7.71 -1.50
CA CYS A 214 -8.20 6.55 -2.01
C CYS A 214 -7.87 5.31 -1.21
N ARG A 215 -8.89 4.59 -0.73
CA ARG A 215 -8.71 3.29 -0.08
C ARG A 215 -8.75 2.20 -1.14
N SER A 216 -7.73 1.34 -1.17
CA SER A 216 -7.73 0.17 -2.07
C SER A 216 -8.79 -0.84 -1.61
N GLU A 217 -9.58 -1.40 -2.53
CA GLU A 217 -10.64 -2.38 -2.21
C GLU A 217 -10.07 -3.72 -1.70
N LEU A 218 -8.98 -4.18 -2.33
CA LEU A 218 -8.23 -5.38 -1.94
C LEU A 218 -7.69 -5.31 -0.51
N PHE A 219 -7.46 -4.08 -0.08
CA PHE A 219 -6.78 -3.71 1.13
C PHE A 219 -7.71 -2.85 2.02
N ALA A 220 -9.02 -2.84 1.72
CA ALA A 220 -10.00 -1.97 2.38
C ALA A 220 -10.34 -2.44 3.79
N GLU A 221 -9.95 -3.66 4.17
CA GLU A 221 -10.04 -4.11 5.56
C GLU A 221 -8.77 -3.78 6.36
N GLU A 222 -7.75 -3.19 5.72
CA GLU A 222 -6.50 -2.86 6.39
C GLU A 222 -6.67 -1.66 7.27
N ASP A 223 -6.19 -1.83 8.50
CA ASP A 223 -6.15 -0.78 9.49
C ASP A 223 -4.70 -0.46 9.84
N TYR A 224 -4.21 0.63 9.25
CA TYR A 224 -2.91 1.23 9.61
C TYR A 224 -3.04 2.26 10.73
N SER A 225 -4.24 2.47 11.32
CA SER A 225 -4.43 3.43 12.42
C SER A 225 -3.69 3.02 13.70
N GLY A 226 -3.44 1.72 13.88
CA GLY A 226 -2.59 1.20 14.96
C GLY A 226 -1.12 1.58 14.83
N ILE A 227 -0.65 1.99 13.64
CA ILE A 227 0.72 2.49 13.44
C ILE A 227 0.77 3.93 13.95
N ARG A 228 1.40 4.14 15.10
CA ARG A 228 1.51 5.47 15.68
C ARG A 228 2.28 6.41 14.76
N TYR A 229 1.79 7.64 14.66
CA TYR A 229 2.55 8.73 14.05
C TYR A 229 3.77 9.03 14.93
N THR A 230 4.94 8.57 14.50
CA THR A 230 6.21 9.09 14.97
C THR A 230 6.65 10.18 14.01
N SER A 231 6.60 11.44 14.43
CA SER A 231 7.38 12.48 13.76
C SER A 231 8.85 12.08 13.82
N ALA A 232 9.56 12.22 12.70
CA ALA A 232 11.00 12.02 12.64
C ALA A 232 11.73 12.96 13.60
#